data_AF-A7X7N2-F1
#
_entry.id   AF-A7X7N2-F1
#
_cell.length_a   1.000
_cell.length_b   1.000
_cell.length_c   1.000
_cell.angle_alpha   90.00
_cell.angle_beta   90.00
_cell.angle_gamma   90.00
#
_symmetry.space_group_name_H-M   'P 1'
#
loop_
_entity.id
_entity.type
_entity.pdbx_description
1 polymer ?
#
loop_
_entity_poly.entity_id
_entity_poly.type
_entity_poly.pdbx_seq_one_letter_code
_entity_poly.pdbx_strand_id
1 'polypeptide(L)' 'DKVLKLKKALYGLKQAPRAWNSRIDKYFQENGFIKCPHEYALYAKVCENGDILLVCL' A
#
# COMPACT_ATOMS: atom_id res chain seq x y z
N ASP A 1 23.18 21.61 18.33
CA ASP A 1 21.95 20.82 18.18
C ASP A 1 22.20 19.38 17.79
N LYS A 2 21.37 18.46 18.30
CA LYS A 2 21.36 17.05 17.88
C LYS A 2 20.03 16.74 17.20
N VAL A 3 20.09 16.28 15.95
CA VAL A 3 18.91 15.87 15.16
C VAL A 3 18.92 14.36 15.02
N LEU A 4 17.77 13.71 15.22
CA LEU A 4 17.62 12.26 15.11
C LEU A 4 16.88 11.90 13.81
N LYS A 5 17.35 10.84 13.12
CA LYS A 5 16.69 10.31 11.93
C LYS A 5 15.59 9.33 12.31
N LEU A 6 14.37 9.58 11.84
CA LEU A 6 13.24 8.68 12.04
C LEU A 6 13.40 7.40 11.18
N LYS A 7 13.21 6.24 11.81
CA LYS A 7 13.19 4.92 11.13
C LYS A 7 11.80 4.53 10.61
N LYS A 8 10.74 5.12 11.16
CA LYS A 8 9.34 4.91 10.79
C LYS A 8 8.65 6.27 10.73
N ALA A 9 7.60 6.38 9.91
CA ALA A 9 6.74 7.56 9.94
C ALA A 9 6.05 7.65 11.30
N LEU A 10 6.09 8.83 11.93
CA LEU A 10 5.26 9.12 13.09
C LEU A 10 3.87 9.50 12.62
N TYR A 11 2.85 9.04 13.35
CA TYR A 11 1.48 9.47 13.13
C TYR A 11 1.36 11.00 13.31
N GLY A 12 0.44 11.62 12.58
CA GLY A 12 0.23 13.07 12.60
C GLY A 12 1.20 13.88 11.73
N LEU A 13 2.28 13.26 11.22
CA LEU A 13 3.10 13.90 10.18
C LEU A 13 2.36 13.90 8.84
N LYS A 14 2.43 15.01 8.10
CA LYS A 14 1.80 15.16 6.76
C LYS A 14 2.26 14.07 5.78
N GLN A 15 3.49 13.56 5.91
CA GLN A 15 4.03 12.49 5.08
C GLN A 15 3.62 11.07 5.51
N ALA A 16 3.05 10.89 6.71
CA ALA A 16 2.71 9.56 7.22
C ALA A 16 1.71 8.81 6.32
N PRO A 17 0.64 9.43 5.78
CA PRO A 17 -0.27 8.76 4.86
C PRO A 17 0.43 8.30 3.57
N ARG A 18 1.35 9.10 3.02
CA ARG A 18 2.11 8.75 1.82
C ARG A 18 3.03 7.55 2.06
N ALA A 19 3.72 7.54 3.20
CA ALA A 19 4.58 6.42 3.59
C ALA A 19 3.76 5.13 3.79
N TRP A 20 2.53 5.25 4.31
CA TRP A 20 1.63 4.11 4.47
C TRP A 20 1.12 3.57 3.14
N ASN A 21 0.64 4.45 2.25
CA ASN A 21 0.18 4.05 0.92
C ASN A 21 1.30 3.35 0.13
N SER A 22 2.53 3.89 0.15
CA SER A 22 3.67 3.25 -0.52
C SER A 22 4.01 1.87 0.06
N ARG A 23 3.88 1.69 1.38
CA ARG A 23 4.11 0.40 2.03
C ARG A 23 3.04 -0.63 1.65
N ILE A 24 1.78 -0.23 1.62
CA ILE A 24 0.66 -1.12 1.26
C ILE A 24 0.71 -1.47 -0.24
N ASP A 25 0.94 -0.49 -1.10
CA ASP A 25 1.05 -0.70 -2.56
C ASP A 25 2.14 -1.73 -2.87
N LYS A 26 3.31 -1.61 -2.21
CA LYS A 26 4.40 -2.60 -2.32
C LYS A 26 3.98 -3.99 -1.82
N TYR A 27 3.31 -4.06 -0.67
CA TYR A 27 2.84 -5.35 -0.12
C TYR A 27 1.86 -6.05 -1.08
N PHE A 28 0.90 -5.31 -1.65
CA PHE A 28 -0.04 -5.89 -2.59
C PHE A 28 0.63 -6.39 -3.87
N GLN A 29 1.55 -5.60 -4.44
CA GLN A 29 2.32 -6.01 -5.61
C GLN A 29 3.17 -7.26 -5.35
N GLU A 30 3.86 -7.34 -4.21
CA GLU A 30 4.64 -8.52 -3.81
C GLU A 30 3.77 -9.78 -3.61
N ASN A 31 2.49 -9.60 -3.26
CA ASN A 31 1.53 -10.70 -3.08
C ASN A 31 0.71 -11.02 -4.33
N GLY A 32 1.07 -10.44 -5.49
CA GLY A 32 0.44 -10.73 -6.78
C GLY A 32 -0.91 -10.03 -6.99
N PHE A 33 -1.20 -8.98 -6.23
CA PHE A 33 -2.33 -8.10 -6.53
C PHE A 33 -1.95 -7.09 -7.62
N ILE A 34 -2.91 -6.80 -8.48
CA ILE A 34 -2.84 -5.83 -9.55
C ILE A 34 -3.66 -4.61 -9.14
N LYS A 35 -3.03 -3.44 -9.23
CA LYS A 35 -3.67 -2.17 -8.94
C LYS A 35 -4.61 -1.76 -10.07
N CYS A 36 -5.78 -1.24 -9.73
CA CYS A 36 -6.70 -0.68 -10.72
C CYS A 36 -6.11 0.59 -11.35
N PRO A 37 -6.09 0.72 -12.69
CA PRO A 37 -5.57 1.92 -13.36
C PRO A 37 -6.45 3.16 -13.18
N HIS A 38 -7.74 2.97 -12.85
CA HIS A 38 -8.70 4.06 -12.71
C HIS A 38 -8.96 4.45 -11.25
N GLU A 39 -8.67 3.56 -10.29
CA GLU A 39 -8.91 3.77 -8.87
C GLU A 39 -7.68 3.35 -8.05
N TYR A 40 -7.04 4.31 -7.38
CA TYR A 40 -5.77 4.10 -6.69
C TYR A 40 -5.87 3.25 -5.42
N ALA A 41 -7.07 3.17 -4.84
CA ALA A 41 -7.34 2.38 -3.63
C ALA A 41 -7.80 0.94 -3.92
N LEU A 42 -8.03 0.59 -5.19
CA LEU A 42 -8.58 -0.72 -5.60
C LEU A 42 -7.48 -1.66 -6.11
N TYR A 43 -7.47 -2.88 -5.58
CA TYR A 43 -6.57 -3.96 -5.95
C TYR A 43 -7.37 -5.23 -6.27
N ALA A 44 -6.92 -5.98 -7.27
CA ALA A 44 -7.52 -7.24 -7.69
C ALA A 44 -6.46 -8.34 -7.75
N LYS A 45 -6.81 -9.56 -7.35
CA LYS A 45 -5.98 -10.75 -7.53
C LYS A 45 -6.83 -11.90 -8.04
N VAL A 46 -6.37 -12.55 -9.11
CA VAL A 46 -6.99 -13.77 -9.64
C VAL A 46 -6.28 -14.97 -9.03
N CYS A 47 -7.03 -15.84 -8.37
CA CYS A 47 -6.55 -17.07 -7.77
C CYS A 47 -6.49 -18.20 -8.82
N GLU A 48 -5.70 -19.23 -8.56
CA GLU A 48 -5.50 -20.36 -9.49
C GLU A 48 -6.78 -21.13 -9.79
N ASN A 49 -7.72 -21.13 -8.85
CA ASN A 49 -9.05 -21.75 -9.00
C ASN A 49 -10.04 -20.88 -9.79
N GLY A 50 -9.64 -19.69 -10.25
CA GLY A 50 -10.49 -18.74 -10.97
C GLY A 50 -11.22 -17.73 -10.07
N ASP A 51 -11.08 -17.82 -8.74
CA ASP A 51 -11.69 -16.84 -7.83
C ASP A 51 -11.00 -15.48 -7.95
N ILE A 52 -11.77 -14.40 -7.76
CA ILE A 52 -11.25 -13.03 -7.80
C ILE A 52 -11.36 -12.42 -6.40
N LEU A 53 -10.23 -11.96 -5.89
CA LEU A 53 -10.15 -11.19 -4.65
C LEU A 53 -10.05 -9.71 -5.01
N LEU A 54 -11.00 -8.92 -4.50
CA LEU A 54 -11.00 -7.45 -4.61
C LEU A 54 -10.74 -6.84 -3.24
N VAL A 55 -9.85 -5.85 -3.19
CA VAL A 55 -9.51 -5.13 -1.96
C VAL A 55 -9.59 -3.63 -2.22
N CYS A 56 -10.38 -2.93 -1.41
CA CYS A 56 -10.44 -1.46 -1.35
C CYS A 56 -9.87 -0.97 -0.02
N LEU A 57 -9.02 0.05 -0.09
CA LEU A 57 -8.41 0.73 1.07
C LEU A 57 -9.15 2.00 1.47
#